data_AF-A0A7V9RD65-F1
#
_entry.id   AF-A0A7V9RD65-F1
#
_cell.length_a   1.000
_cell.length_b   1.000
_cell.length_c   1.000
_cell.angle_alpha   90.00
_cell.angle_beta   90.00
_cell.angle_gamma   90.00
#
_symmetry.space_group_name_H-M   'P 1'
#
loop_
_entity.id
_entity.type
_entity.pdbx_description
1 polymer ?
#
loop_
_entity_poly.entity_id
_entity_poly.type
_entity_poly.pdbx_seq_one_letter_code
_entity_poly.pdbx_strand_id
1 'polypeptide(L)'
;MGQAAAESDAPPPGRVKRILKRLWWFHSFFALFFGVGVMLFARAGLAHADKVMAALFISWLLMFVALRFIVGPTNRREQEGIARKGVRVATNYIIKQFFQQMFFFLTPLYAASATWSLSSFNWWIAPVLLVCAVISTMDLVFDNFIMERRWLVSGMYGLAMFGVLNVVLPLVVGLDHLNGLFIAALATPLSVALLSFSARQVFSATGAVFVVATTIGLFGAVYFGRTLIPPTPLAMPETAVGHGPLNPMECLPPSKHVMRAHQLEGLRCGSMLREPGGLKERVVHAWTFEGHELAREEPREIPCDGEDVVFVSQFPIGKMPSNPTGKWSCTTYTLGGQLVGVRKFAVLKKDGSTSDPAPASSGSGSGAGSDSARNDNARGSGSAGSGAGSGSSR
;
A
#
# COMPACT_ATOMS: atom_id res chain seq x y z
N MET A 1 -1.12 80.16 19.47
CA MET A 1 -1.73 79.07 20.26
C MET A 1 -2.97 78.63 19.49
N GLY A 2 -3.19 77.39 19.05
CA GLY A 2 -2.44 76.14 19.01
C GLY A 2 -2.81 75.43 17.68
N GLN A 3 -1.85 74.77 17.05
CA GLN A 3 -1.67 73.30 17.05
C GLN A 3 -2.58 72.54 16.08
N ALA A 4 -1.88 71.85 15.17
CA ALA A 4 -2.34 70.95 14.13
C ALA A 4 -2.70 69.54 14.68
N ALA A 5 -3.02 68.64 13.73
CA ALA A 5 -3.10 67.17 13.80
C ALA A 5 -4.51 66.60 14.07
N ALA A 6 -5.01 65.56 13.39
CA ALA A 6 -4.48 64.76 12.29
C ALA A 6 -5.66 64.06 11.58
N GLU A 7 -5.57 64.04 10.27
CA GLU A 7 -6.30 63.16 9.35
C GLU A 7 -5.86 61.70 9.62
N SER A 8 -6.78 60.82 10.04
CA SER A 8 -6.51 59.38 10.13
C SER A 8 -7.06 58.69 8.89
N ASP A 9 -6.19 58.60 7.89
CA ASP A 9 -6.42 57.97 6.60
C ASP A 9 -6.52 56.44 6.75
N ALA A 10 -7.70 55.88 6.49
CA ALA A 10 -7.91 54.43 6.45
C ALA A 10 -7.51 53.88 5.06
N PRO A 11 -6.68 52.81 4.95
CA PRO A 11 -6.21 52.36 3.64
C PRO A 11 -7.33 51.64 2.84
N PRO A 12 -7.35 51.74 1.50
CA PRO A 12 -8.52 51.36 0.71
C PRO A 12 -8.67 49.84 0.47
N PRO A 13 -9.90 49.27 0.54
CA PRO A 13 -10.16 47.82 0.45
C PRO A 13 -10.15 47.22 -0.98
N GLY A 14 -9.70 47.96 -1.99
CA GLY A 14 -9.90 47.61 -3.41
C GLY A 14 -8.81 46.75 -4.06
N ARG A 15 -7.54 46.87 -3.65
CA ARG A 15 -6.42 46.13 -4.28
C ARG A 15 -6.25 44.74 -3.68
N VAL A 16 -6.38 44.61 -2.36
CA VAL A 16 -6.26 43.32 -1.64
C VAL A 16 -7.34 42.34 -2.08
N LYS A 17 -8.62 42.76 -2.16
CA LYS A 17 -9.71 41.91 -2.68
C LYS A 17 -9.48 41.44 -4.12
N ARG A 18 -8.87 42.29 -4.96
CA ARG A 18 -8.60 41.98 -6.38
C ARG A 18 -7.44 41.00 -6.54
N ILE A 19 -6.40 41.13 -5.70
CA ILE A 19 -5.29 40.18 -5.61
C ILE A 19 -5.78 38.85 -5.04
N LEU A 20 -6.60 38.85 -3.98
CA LEU A 20 -7.20 37.64 -3.43
C LEU A 20 -8.04 36.89 -4.46
N LYS A 21 -8.87 37.60 -5.23
CA LYS A 21 -9.71 37.00 -6.28
C LYS A 21 -8.87 36.42 -7.43
N ARG A 22 -7.78 37.08 -7.81
CA ARG A 22 -6.82 36.54 -8.80
C ARG A 22 -6.08 35.32 -8.25
N LEU A 23 -5.61 35.36 -7.00
CA LEU A 23 -4.97 34.21 -6.35
C LEU A 23 -5.93 33.02 -6.26
N TRP A 24 -7.20 33.27 -5.95
CA TRP A 24 -8.21 32.24 -5.85
C TRP A 24 -8.52 31.60 -7.21
N TRP A 25 -8.65 32.41 -8.28
CA TRP A 25 -8.83 31.90 -9.63
C TRP A 25 -7.58 31.14 -10.14
N PHE A 26 -6.38 31.63 -9.81
CA PHE A 26 -5.13 30.93 -10.12
C PHE A 26 -5.02 29.60 -9.37
N HIS A 27 -5.48 29.55 -8.11
CA HIS A 27 -5.57 28.32 -7.35
C HIS A 27 -6.54 27.31 -7.98
N SER A 28 -7.73 27.76 -8.40
CA SER A 28 -8.69 26.89 -9.10
C SER A 28 -8.15 26.36 -10.42
N PHE A 29 -7.46 27.20 -11.20
CA PHE A 29 -6.85 26.79 -12.47
C PHE A 29 -5.68 25.81 -12.23
N PHE A 30 -4.83 26.09 -11.24
CA PHE A 30 -3.77 25.18 -10.83
C PHE A 30 -4.32 23.83 -10.35
N ALA A 31 -5.37 23.83 -9.53
CA ALA A 31 -6.04 22.62 -9.06
C ALA A 31 -6.65 21.81 -10.22
N LEU A 32 -7.24 22.48 -11.22
CA LEU A 32 -7.78 21.85 -12.42
C LEU A 32 -6.68 21.21 -13.27
N PHE A 33 -5.61 21.94 -13.58
CA PHE A 33 -4.49 21.41 -14.37
C PHE A 33 -3.74 20.31 -13.62
N PHE A 34 -3.60 20.44 -12.30
CA PHE A 34 -3.07 19.39 -11.44
C PHE A 34 -3.98 18.13 -11.49
N GLY A 35 -5.30 18.29 -11.38
CA GLY A 35 -6.27 17.20 -11.49
C GLY A 35 -6.25 16.51 -12.86
N VAL A 36 -6.17 17.27 -13.95
CA VAL A 36 -6.02 16.75 -15.33
C VAL A 36 -4.68 16.02 -15.49
N GLY A 37 -3.60 16.57 -14.93
CA GLY A 37 -2.29 15.92 -14.89
C GLY A 37 -2.35 14.58 -14.16
N VAL A 38 -3.00 14.52 -13.00
CA VAL A 38 -3.21 13.29 -12.24
C VAL A 38 -4.06 12.27 -13.02
N MET A 39 -5.13 12.69 -13.71
CA MET A 39 -5.96 11.79 -14.52
C MET A 39 -5.22 11.21 -15.74
N LEU A 40 -4.52 12.05 -16.50
CA LEU A 40 -3.74 11.60 -17.66
C LEU A 40 -2.59 10.68 -17.23
N PHE A 41 -2.01 10.95 -16.07
CA PHE A 41 -0.97 10.12 -15.48
C PHE A 41 -1.51 8.78 -14.97
N ALA A 42 -2.66 8.76 -14.28
CA ALA A 42 -3.31 7.54 -13.82
C ALA A 42 -3.65 6.60 -14.99
N ARG A 43 -3.92 7.15 -16.18
CA ARG A 43 -4.14 6.37 -17.41
C ARG A 43 -2.86 5.76 -18.00
N ALA A 44 -1.69 6.35 -17.76
CA ALA A 44 -0.38 5.79 -18.09
C ALA A 44 0.18 4.91 -16.95
N GLY A 45 -0.70 4.54 -16.02
CA GLY A 45 -0.38 4.10 -14.68
C GLY A 45 0.33 2.77 -14.63
N LEU A 46 1.66 2.84 -14.52
CA LEU A 46 2.60 1.98 -13.78
C LEU A 46 4.02 2.26 -14.28
N ALA A 47 4.17 2.58 -15.57
CA ALA A 47 5.44 2.89 -16.23
C ALA A 47 6.17 4.13 -15.69
N HIS A 48 5.47 5.03 -15.00
CA HIS A 48 6.04 6.28 -14.45
C HIS A 48 5.80 6.41 -12.94
N ALA A 49 5.36 5.32 -12.29
CA ALA A 49 5.05 5.33 -10.87
C ALA A 49 6.26 5.72 -10.01
N ASP A 50 7.46 5.32 -10.43
CA ASP A 50 8.76 5.73 -9.89
C ASP A 50 8.91 7.26 -9.85
N LYS A 51 8.65 7.95 -10.96
CA LYS A 51 8.82 9.41 -11.10
C LYS A 51 7.83 10.18 -10.23
N VAL A 52 6.58 9.74 -10.17
CA VAL A 52 5.57 10.39 -9.32
C VAL A 52 5.86 10.15 -7.86
N MET A 53 6.32 8.95 -7.50
CA MET A 53 6.74 8.64 -6.15
C MET A 53 7.95 9.45 -5.71
N ALA A 54 8.92 9.63 -6.60
CA ALA A 54 10.04 10.54 -6.38
C ALA A 54 9.56 11.98 -6.18
N ALA A 55 8.67 12.49 -7.05
CA ALA A 55 8.14 13.84 -6.95
C ALA A 55 7.33 14.08 -5.66
N LEU A 56 6.49 13.12 -5.26
CA LEU A 56 5.75 13.15 -4.00
C LEU A 56 6.70 13.15 -2.80
N PHE A 57 7.70 12.26 -2.82
CA PHE A 57 8.70 12.19 -1.76
C PHE A 57 9.50 13.48 -1.63
N ILE A 58 9.96 14.05 -2.75
CA ILE A 58 10.67 15.33 -2.79
C ILE A 58 9.76 16.45 -2.30
N SER A 59 8.48 16.47 -2.69
CA SER A 59 7.50 17.45 -2.22
C SER A 59 7.34 17.40 -0.70
N TRP A 60 7.21 16.19 -0.14
CA TRP A 60 7.17 15.99 1.30
C TRP A 60 8.47 16.45 1.98
N LEU A 61 9.63 16.08 1.44
CA LEU A 61 10.93 16.43 2.00
C LEU A 61 11.17 17.95 1.98
N LEU A 62 10.85 18.61 0.87
CA LEU A 62 10.90 20.07 0.75
C LEU A 62 9.95 20.75 1.73
N MET A 63 8.74 20.22 1.92
CA MET A 63 7.83 20.74 2.93
C MET A 63 8.42 20.59 4.33
N PHE A 64 8.98 19.44 4.68
CA PHE A 64 9.61 19.25 5.99
C PHE A 64 10.76 20.24 6.22
N VAL A 65 11.58 20.48 5.20
CA VAL A 65 12.63 21.49 5.24
C VAL A 65 12.03 22.88 5.44
N ALA A 66 11.00 23.25 4.67
CA ALA A 66 10.32 24.53 4.79
C ALA A 66 9.71 24.73 6.19
N LEU A 67 9.02 23.72 6.73
CA LEU A 67 8.46 23.75 8.09
C LEU A 67 9.57 23.87 9.15
N ARG A 68 10.72 23.21 8.97
CA ARG A 68 11.88 23.36 9.85
C ARG A 68 12.48 24.76 9.82
N PHE A 69 12.49 25.45 8.69
CA PHE A 69 12.99 26.82 8.58
C PHE A 69 11.97 27.85 9.10
N ILE A 70 10.68 27.63 8.86
CA ILE A 70 9.58 28.50 9.32
C ILE A 70 9.35 28.36 10.83
N VAL A 71 9.43 27.13 11.37
CA VAL A 71 9.10 26.79 12.76
C VAL A 71 10.32 26.23 13.49
N GLY A 72 11.50 26.83 13.26
CA GLY A 72 12.74 26.38 13.88
C GLY A 72 12.56 26.02 15.38
N PRO A 73 13.19 24.94 15.88
CA PRO A 73 13.03 24.43 17.26
C PRO A 73 13.48 25.45 18.33
N THR A 74 14.07 26.56 17.88
CA THR A 74 14.42 27.76 18.64
C THR A 74 13.28 28.77 18.64
N ASN A 75 12.33 28.64 19.56
CA ASN A 75 11.97 29.73 20.48
C ASN A 75 10.71 29.38 21.28
N ARG A 76 10.89 28.55 22.31
CA ARG A 76 10.12 28.65 23.54
C ARG A 76 10.61 29.88 24.32
N ARG A 77 10.46 31.09 23.74
CA ARG A 77 10.68 32.36 24.45
C ARG A 77 9.31 32.99 24.67
N GLU A 78 9.02 33.30 25.94
CA GLU A 78 7.72 33.66 26.53
C GLU A 78 7.01 34.90 25.96
N GLN A 79 7.49 35.49 24.87
CA GLN A 79 6.89 36.67 24.25
C GLN A 79 6.39 36.34 22.84
N GLU A 80 5.20 35.75 22.76
CA GLU A 80 4.52 35.44 21.49
C GLU A 80 3.46 36.47 21.15
N GLY A 81 3.75 37.34 20.17
CA GLY A 81 2.74 38.17 19.50
C GLY A 81 1.75 37.33 18.69
N ILE A 82 0.54 37.87 18.47
CA ILE A 82 -0.60 37.23 17.78
C ILE A 82 -0.20 36.62 16.41
N ALA A 83 0.73 37.26 15.70
CA ALA A 83 1.26 36.76 14.42
C ALA A 83 1.99 35.41 14.54
N ARG A 84 2.74 35.16 15.62
CA ARG A 84 3.45 33.88 15.83
C ARG A 84 2.51 32.75 16.24
N LYS A 85 1.43 33.07 16.97
CA LYS A 85 0.35 32.12 17.26
C LYS A 85 -0.35 31.69 15.97
N GLY A 86 -0.63 32.63 15.06
CA GLY A 86 -1.19 32.34 13.74
C GLY A 86 -0.29 31.42 12.89
N VAL A 87 1.03 31.70 12.83
CA VAL A 87 1.99 30.86 12.10
C VAL A 87 2.09 29.45 12.71
N ARG A 88 2.06 29.32 14.04
CA ARG A 88 2.08 28.01 14.70
C ARG A 88 0.83 27.20 14.39
N VAL A 89 -0.36 27.80 14.48
CA VAL A 89 -1.62 27.13 14.16
C VAL A 89 -1.65 26.71 12.69
N ALA A 90 -1.23 27.59 11.77
CA ALA A 90 -1.14 27.27 10.35
C ALA A 90 -0.15 26.12 10.08
N THR A 91 0.99 26.11 10.75
CA THR A 91 1.99 25.03 10.62
C THR A 91 1.45 23.72 11.15
N ASN A 92 0.80 23.72 12.32
CA ASN A 92 0.19 22.52 12.88
C ASN A 92 -0.87 21.95 11.93
N TYR A 93 -1.71 22.82 11.35
CA TYR A 93 -2.69 22.43 10.35
C TYR A 93 -2.04 21.83 9.09
N ILE A 94 -0.95 22.43 8.59
CA ILE A 94 -0.19 21.87 7.46
C ILE A 94 0.38 20.50 7.84
N ILE A 95 1.02 20.35 9.00
CA ILE A 95 1.58 19.08 9.45
C ILE A 95 0.51 17.99 9.51
N LYS A 96 -0.68 18.29 10.04
CA LYS A 96 -1.82 17.35 10.05
C LYS A 96 -2.21 16.92 8.64
N GLN A 97 -2.34 17.89 7.73
CA GLN A 97 -2.71 17.59 6.35
C GLN A 97 -1.67 16.70 5.66
N PHE A 98 -0.39 16.90 5.96
CA PHE A 98 0.68 16.06 5.45
C PHE A 98 0.63 14.64 6.02
N PHE A 99 0.42 14.47 7.33
CA PHE A 99 0.24 13.15 7.92
C PHE A 99 -0.93 12.40 7.30
N GLN A 100 -2.05 13.09 7.14
CA GLN A 100 -3.23 12.54 6.48
C GLN A 100 -2.87 12.03 5.08
N GLN A 101 -2.27 12.88 4.24
CA GLN A 101 -1.90 12.51 2.88
C GLN A 101 -0.91 11.33 2.85
N MET A 102 0.13 11.34 3.68
CA MET A 102 1.13 10.26 3.73
C MET A 102 0.50 8.93 4.16
N PHE A 103 -0.29 8.91 5.24
CA PHE A 103 -0.87 7.65 5.73
C PHE A 103 -1.93 7.10 4.77
N PHE A 104 -2.81 7.95 4.22
CA PHE A 104 -3.77 7.51 3.19
C PHE A 104 -3.08 7.00 1.93
N PHE A 105 -1.91 7.56 1.59
CA PHE A 105 -1.13 7.10 0.46
C PHE A 105 -0.45 5.75 0.73
N LEU A 106 0.16 5.57 1.90
CA LEU A 106 0.86 4.33 2.26
C LEU A 106 -0.08 3.15 2.50
N THR A 107 -1.24 3.40 3.10
CA THR A 107 -2.20 2.36 3.49
C THR A 107 -2.53 1.36 2.36
N PRO A 108 -3.01 1.80 1.18
CA PRO A 108 -3.34 0.87 0.10
C PRO A 108 -2.12 0.13 -0.46
N LEU A 109 -0.93 0.74 -0.47
CA LEU A 109 0.30 0.10 -0.92
C LEU A 109 0.70 -1.04 0.02
N TYR A 110 0.75 -0.76 1.32
CA TYR A 110 1.03 -1.77 2.34
C TYR A 110 -0.05 -2.86 2.36
N ALA A 111 -1.32 -2.51 2.15
CA ALA A 111 -2.41 -3.48 2.10
C ALA A 111 -2.33 -4.40 0.87
N ALA A 112 -1.86 -3.90 -0.27
CA ALA A 112 -1.66 -4.68 -1.49
C ALA A 112 -0.44 -5.62 -1.39
N SER A 113 0.62 -5.18 -0.71
CA SER A 113 1.82 -5.98 -0.45
C SER A 113 1.67 -6.95 0.72
N ALA A 114 0.65 -6.76 1.57
CA ALA A 114 0.40 -7.59 2.73
C ALA A 114 -0.20 -8.95 2.37
N THR A 115 0.28 -10.01 3.02
CA THR A 115 -0.37 -11.32 2.96
C THR A 115 -1.51 -11.43 3.98
N TRP A 116 -2.76 -11.45 3.50
CA TRP A 116 -3.96 -11.60 4.33
C TRP A 116 -4.22 -13.07 4.72
N SER A 117 -3.36 -13.62 5.58
CA SER A 117 -3.44 -15.01 6.04
C SER A 117 -3.21 -15.10 7.54
N LEU A 118 -4.01 -15.92 8.24
CA LEU A 118 -3.84 -16.15 9.70
C LEU A 118 -2.51 -16.81 10.08
N SER A 119 -1.75 -17.35 9.11
CA SER A 119 -0.44 -17.98 9.39
C SER A 119 0.71 -16.99 9.44
N SER A 120 0.52 -15.75 8.99
CA SER A 120 1.53 -14.71 9.07
C SER A 120 0.94 -13.44 9.65
N PHE A 121 1.74 -12.70 10.41
CA PHE A 121 1.30 -11.42 10.97
C PHE A 121 1.65 -10.24 10.04
N ASN A 122 2.22 -10.49 8.87
CA ASN A 122 2.74 -9.49 7.91
C ASN A 122 1.75 -8.34 7.57
N TRP A 123 0.45 -8.60 7.66
CA TRP A 123 -0.61 -7.62 7.39
C TRP A 123 -0.75 -6.50 8.43
N TRP A 124 -0.10 -6.56 9.59
CA TRP A 124 -0.34 -5.66 10.73
C TRP A 124 -0.05 -4.16 10.48
N ILE A 125 0.89 -3.84 9.57
CA ILE A 125 1.26 -2.44 9.30
C ILE A 125 0.12 -1.69 8.61
N ALA A 126 -0.58 -2.33 7.67
CA ALA A 126 -1.67 -1.71 6.91
C ALA A 126 -2.80 -1.15 7.80
N PRO A 127 -3.40 -1.91 8.75
CA PRO A 127 -4.40 -1.37 9.65
C PRO A 127 -3.83 -0.33 10.62
N VAL A 128 -2.57 -0.45 11.06
CA VAL A 128 -1.92 0.59 11.88
C VAL A 128 -1.81 1.91 11.11
N LEU A 129 -1.38 1.86 9.84
CA LEU A 129 -1.35 3.03 8.96
C LEU A 129 -2.75 3.62 8.75
N LEU A 130 -3.77 2.77 8.55
CA LEU A 130 -5.15 3.22 8.40
C LEU A 130 -5.68 3.91 9.66
N VAL A 131 -5.42 3.34 10.84
CA VAL A 131 -5.79 3.95 12.12
C VAL A 131 -5.07 5.29 12.29
N CYS A 132 -3.77 5.38 11.98
CA CYS A 132 -3.04 6.64 11.98
C CYS A 132 -3.60 7.65 10.97
N ALA A 133 -4.03 7.20 9.79
CA ALA A 133 -4.67 8.03 8.77
C ALA A 133 -5.98 8.63 9.30
N VAL A 134 -6.86 7.79 9.84
CA VAL A 134 -8.16 8.20 10.40
C VAL A 134 -7.96 9.14 11.58
N ILE A 135 -7.08 8.81 12.52
CA ILE A 135 -6.78 9.68 13.65
C ILE A 135 -6.24 11.05 13.18
N SER A 136 -5.45 11.07 12.10
CA SER A 136 -4.96 12.32 11.51
C SER A 136 -6.06 13.22 10.94
N THR A 137 -7.26 12.67 10.66
CA THR A 137 -8.43 13.46 10.23
C THR A 137 -9.26 14.00 11.41
N MET A 138 -9.09 13.45 12.60
CA MET A 138 -9.88 13.82 13.78
C MET A 138 -9.20 14.98 14.51
N ASP A 139 -9.46 16.21 14.05
CA ASP A 139 -8.77 17.43 14.53
C ASP A 139 -8.73 17.58 16.06
N LEU A 140 -9.87 17.31 16.74
CA LEU A 140 -9.99 17.40 18.20
C LEU A 140 -9.16 16.35 18.95
N VAL A 141 -9.07 15.12 18.43
CA VAL A 141 -8.29 14.04 19.04
C VAL A 141 -6.81 14.26 18.77
N PHE A 142 -6.47 14.68 17.56
CA PHE A 142 -5.10 14.94 17.16
C PHE A 142 -4.49 16.09 17.98
N ASP A 143 -5.22 17.20 18.15
CA ASP A 143 -4.70 18.34 18.90
C ASP A 143 -4.63 18.07 20.40
N ASN A 144 -5.68 17.52 21.01
CA ASN A 144 -5.72 17.34 22.45
C ASN A 144 -4.90 16.15 22.95
N PHE A 145 -4.78 15.06 22.19
CA PHE A 145 -4.12 13.84 22.67
C PHE A 145 -2.73 13.62 22.07
N ILE A 146 -2.59 13.87 20.76
CA ILE A 146 -1.35 13.56 20.04
C ILE A 146 -0.38 14.72 20.11
N MET A 147 -0.81 15.94 19.78
CA MET A 147 0.09 17.11 19.82
C MET A 147 0.57 17.47 21.22
N GLU A 148 -0.17 17.11 22.27
CA GLU A 148 0.26 17.29 23.66
C GLU A 148 1.40 16.33 24.05
N ARG A 149 1.47 15.15 23.41
CA ARG A 149 2.43 14.08 23.75
C ARG A 149 3.51 13.96 22.69
N ARG A 150 4.67 14.57 22.96
CA ARG A 150 5.85 14.58 22.05
C ARG A 150 6.20 13.20 21.49
N TRP A 151 6.11 12.14 22.30
CA TRP A 151 6.45 10.78 21.88
C TRP A 151 5.46 10.19 20.86
N LEU A 152 4.17 10.52 20.93
CA LEU A 152 3.16 10.09 19.95
C LEU A 152 3.41 10.76 18.60
N VAL A 153 3.71 12.06 18.61
CA VAL A 153 4.08 12.81 17.40
C VAL A 153 5.32 12.21 16.76
N SER A 154 6.38 11.98 17.54
CA SER A 154 7.62 11.36 17.04
C SER A 154 7.39 9.92 16.54
N GLY A 155 6.49 9.16 17.17
CA GLY A 155 6.11 7.82 16.74
C GLY A 155 5.37 7.81 15.40
N MET A 156 4.37 8.68 15.22
CA MET A 156 3.67 8.85 13.94
C MET A 156 4.63 9.33 12.85
N TYR A 157 5.53 10.25 13.19
CA TYR A 157 6.54 10.72 12.26
C TYR A 157 7.50 9.60 11.84
N GLY A 158 7.98 8.81 12.82
CA GLY A 158 8.81 7.65 12.57
C GLY A 158 8.12 6.63 11.68
N LEU A 159 6.84 6.32 11.96
CA LEU A 159 6.04 5.39 11.16
C LEU A 159 5.85 5.90 9.72
N ALA A 160 5.52 7.17 9.53
CA ALA A 160 5.35 7.76 8.21
C ALA A 160 6.66 7.79 7.42
N MET A 161 7.78 8.21 8.04
CA MET A 161 9.08 8.25 7.38
C MET A 161 9.60 6.86 7.03
N PHE A 162 9.54 5.93 7.98
CA PHE A 162 9.90 4.54 7.73
C PHE A 162 9.05 3.96 6.60
N GLY A 163 7.73 4.18 6.68
CA GLY A 163 6.77 3.70 5.71
C GLY A 163 7.07 4.19 4.29
N VAL A 164 7.32 5.49 4.14
CA VAL A 164 7.64 6.12 2.86
C VAL A 164 9.01 5.67 2.35
N LEU A 165 10.05 5.65 3.18
CA LEU A 165 11.38 5.22 2.76
C LEU A 165 11.39 3.76 2.30
N ASN A 166 10.67 2.88 3.01
CA ASN A 166 10.55 1.47 2.65
C ASN A 166 9.89 1.27 1.27
N VAL A 167 9.07 2.22 0.80
CA VAL A 167 8.47 2.19 -0.54
C VAL A 167 9.35 2.88 -1.57
N VAL A 168 9.84 4.08 -1.26
CA VAL A 168 10.55 4.93 -2.21
C VAL A 168 11.92 4.35 -2.57
N LEU A 169 12.62 3.73 -1.62
CA LEU A 169 13.95 3.16 -1.87
C LEU A 169 13.93 2.03 -2.91
N PRO A 170 13.14 0.95 -2.77
CA PRO A 170 13.09 -0.09 -3.81
C PRO A 170 12.52 0.44 -5.13
N LEU A 171 11.47 1.27 -5.05
CA LEU A 171 10.78 1.76 -6.23
C LEU A 171 11.61 2.73 -7.07
N VAL A 172 12.17 3.78 -6.44
CA VAL A 172 12.84 4.90 -7.13
C VAL A 172 14.33 4.63 -7.29
N VAL A 173 14.99 4.12 -6.25
CA VAL A 173 16.44 3.86 -6.29
C VAL A 173 16.75 2.50 -6.93
N GLY A 174 15.78 1.58 -6.95
CA GLY A 174 15.99 0.24 -7.51
C GLY A 174 16.78 -0.69 -6.58
N LEU A 175 16.72 -0.44 -5.28
CA LEU A 175 17.32 -1.31 -4.27
C LEU A 175 16.45 -2.55 -4.06
N ASP A 176 17.06 -3.67 -3.65
CA ASP A 176 16.31 -4.82 -3.15
C ASP A 176 15.45 -4.41 -1.95
N HIS A 177 14.28 -5.03 -1.77
CA HIS A 177 13.36 -4.64 -0.70
C HIS A 177 14.01 -4.76 0.69
N LEU A 178 14.87 -5.76 0.90
CA LEU A 178 15.60 -5.93 2.16
C LEU A 178 16.59 -4.80 2.42
N ASN A 179 17.35 -4.40 1.38
CA ASN A 179 18.34 -3.33 1.49
C ASN A 179 17.64 -1.97 1.69
N GLY A 180 16.55 -1.73 0.97
CA GLY A 180 15.68 -0.57 1.16
C GLY A 180 15.11 -0.51 2.58
N LEU A 181 14.63 -1.63 3.10
CA LEU A 181 14.10 -1.78 4.45
C LEU A 181 15.16 -1.46 5.52
N PHE A 182 16.40 -1.95 5.36
CA PHE A 182 17.50 -1.64 6.27
C PHE A 182 17.90 -0.18 6.23
N ILE A 183 18.01 0.43 5.05
CA ILE A 183 18.31 1.86 4.92
C ILE A 183 17.18 2.70 5.51
N ALA A 184 15.92 2.32 5.31
CA ALA A 184 14.77 2.97 5.93
C ALA A 184 14.86 2.92 7.47
N ALA A 185 15.23 1.76 8.04
CA ALA A 185 15.43 1.59 9.47
C ALA A 185 16.58 2.44 10.02
N LEU A 186 17.66 2.62 9.27
CA LEU A 186 18.80 3.45 9.67
C LEU A 186 18.51 4.95 9.56
N ALA A 187 17.83 5.37 8.50
CA ALA A 187 17.55 6.77 8.22
C ALA A 187 16.43 7.34 9.10
N THR A 188 15.41 6.54 9.42
CA THR A 188 14.20 7.01 10.13
C THR A 188 14.51 7.70 11.47
N PRO A 189 15.28 7.12 12.40
CA PRO A 189 15.51 7.73 13.70
C PRO A 189 16.28 9.06 13.60
N LEU A 190 17.22 9.14 12.66
CA LEU A 190 17.94 10.39 12.37
C LEU A 190 16.98 11.46 11.82
N SER A 191 16.12 11.09 10.87
CA SER A 191 15.09 12.00 10.33
C SER A 191 14.14 12.49 11.44
N VAL A 192 13.66 11.59 12.30
CA VAL A 192 12.78 11.92 13.43
C VAL A 192 13.49 12.86 14.41
N ALA A 193 14.75 12.58 14.73
CA ALA A 193 15.53 13.38 15.67
C ALA A 193 15.78 14.80 15.14
N LEU A 194 16.19 14.94 13.87
CA LEU A 194 16.44 16.23 13.24
C LEU A 194 15.20 17.11 13.10
N LEU A 195 14.01 16.51 13.07
CA LEU A 195 12.75 17.24 12.99
C LEU A 195 12.12 17.50 14.35
N SER A 196 12.33 16.61 15.31
CA SER A 196 11.81 16.76 16.67
C SER A 196 12.71 17.64 17.54
N PHE A 197 14.00 17.75 17.24
CA PHE A 197 14.96 18.45 18.10
C PHE A 197 15.85 19.41 17.30
N SER A 198 16.50 20.35 17.99
CA SER A 198 17.49 21.21 17.33
C SER A 198 18.72 20.41 16.91
N ALA A 199 19.33 20.77 15.78
CA ALA A 199 20.52 20.07 15.28
C ALA A 199 21.63 19.99 16.34
N ARG A 200 21.85 21.07 17.13
CA ARG A 200 22.81 21.07 18.23
C ARG A 200 22.48 20.05 19.32
N GLN A 201 21.20 19.81 19.62
CA GLN A 201 20.78 18.79 20.58
C GLN A 201 20.89 17.38 20.01
N VAL A 202 20.63 17.19 18.72
CA VAL A 202 20.78 15.90 18.05
C VAL A 202 22.25 15.48 17.99
N PHE A 203 23.14 16.42 17.68
CA PHE A 203 24.58 16.19 17.61
C PHE A 203 25.32 16.40 18.95
N SER A 204 24.61 16.60 20.07
CA SER A 204 25.23 16.54 21.39
C SER A 204 25.58 15.09 21.74
N ALA A 205 26.50 14.85 22.69
CA ALA A 205 26.84 13.50 23.12
C ALA A 205 25.59 12.70 23.57
N THR A 206 24.70 13.32 24.34
CA THR A 206 23.45 12.70 24.80
C THR A 206 22.46 12.45 23.67
N GLY A 207 22.30 13.39 22.73
CA GLY A 207 21.43 13.22 21.57
C GLY A 207 21.94 12.14 20.62
N ALA A 208 23.24 12.13 20.36
CA ALA A 208 23.89 11.12 19.52
C ALA A 208 23.72 9.72 20.10
N VAL A 209 23.91 9.55 21.42
CA VAL A 209 23.64 8.27 22.09
C VAL A 209 22.19 7.84 21.92
N PHE A 210 21.23 8.75 22.06
CA PHE A 210 19.81 8.41 21.89
C PHE A 210 19.46 8.03 20.43
N VAL A 211 19.99 8.76 19.45
CA VAL A 211 19.83 8.44 18.03
C VAL A 211 20.45 7.08 17.72
N VAL A 212 21.67 6.83 18.15
CA VAL A 212 22.34 5.54 17.94
C VAL A 212 21.56 4.39 18.61
N ALA A 213 21.11 4.58 19.85
CA ALA A 213 20.32 3.57 20.57
C ALA A 213 19.00 3.26 19.86
N THR A 214 18.27 4.29 19.42
CA THR A 214 17.02 4.11 18.67
C THR A 214 17.23 3.51 17.29
N THR A 215 18.33 3.86 16.61
CA THR A 215 18.74 3.24 15.34
C THR A 215 19.08 1.76 15.52
N ILE A 216 19.87 1.40 16.52
CA ILE A 216 20.19 -0.02 16.80
C ILE A 216 18.91 -0.79 17.15
N GLY A 217 18.03 -0.20 17.98
CA GLY A 217 16.77 -0.82 18.37
C GLY A 217 15.84 -1.06 17.17
N LEU A 218 15.64 -0.04 16.32
CA LEU A 218 14.81 -0.17 15.12
C LEU A 218 15.42 -1.13 14.10
N PHE A 219 16.73 -1.03 13.85
CA PHE A 219 17.43 -1.94 12.95
C PHE A 219 17.33 -3.39 13.43
N GLY A 220 17.55 -3.64 14.73
CA GLY A 220 17.37 -4.97 15.32
C GLY A 220 15.93 -5.49 15.18
N ALA A 221 14.94 -4.66 15.48
CA ALA A 221 13.53 -5.01 15.32
C ALA A 221 13.19 -5.36 13.87
N VAL A 222 13.72 -4.61 12.90
CA VAL A 222 13.54 -4.85 11.46
C VAL A 222 14.29 -6.10 11.01
N TYR A 223 15.51 -6.33 11.48
CA TYR A 223 16.32 -7.50 11.12
C TYR A 223 15.64 -8.80 11.54
N PHE A 224 15.20 -8.89 12.80
CA PHE A 224 14.49 -10.07 13.31
C PHE A 224 13.03 -10.14 12.85
N GLY A 225 12.40 -8.98 12.62
CA GLY A 225 11.00 -8.86 12.21
C GLY A 225 10.77 -8.78 10.70
N ARG A 226 11.78 -8.97 9.85
CA ARG A 226 11.67 -8.76 8.39
C ARG A 226 10.55 -9.55 7.72
N THR A 227 10.21 -10.74 8.23
CA THR A 227 9.11 -11.57 7.70
C THR A 227 7.73 -10.97 8.04
N LEU A 228 7.66 -10.14 9.08
CA LEU A 228 6.46 -9.43 9.52
C LEU A 228 6.26 -8.11 8.77
N ILE A 229 7.20 -7.70 7.92
CA ILE A 229 7.14 -6.45 7.16
C ILE A 229 6.95 -6.81 5.67
N PRO A 230 5.84 -6.41 5.04
CA PRO A 230 5.62 -6.68 3.63
C PRO A 230 6.70 -5.98 2.77
N PRO A 231 7.20 -6.63 1.72
CA PRO A 231 8.04 -5.99 0.73
C PRO A 231 7.18 -5.02 -0.06
N THR A 232 7.11 -3.76 0.35
CA THR A 232 6.24 -2.76 -0.29
C THR A 232 7.08 -1.96 -1.29
N PRO A 233 6.63 -1.73 -2.55
CA PRO A 233 5.28 -1.91 -3.10
C PRO A 233 5.05 -3.21 -3.90
N LEU A 234 5.82 -4.28 -3.66
CA LEU A 234 5.62 -5.58 -4.31
C LEU A 234 4.33 -6.25 -3.83
N ALA A 235 3.40 -6.50 -4.75
CA ALA A 235 2.14 -7.17 -4.49
C ALA A 235 2.07 -8.52 -5.20
N MET A 236 1.33 -9.47 -4.63
CA MET A 236 1.03 -10.76 -5.26
C MET A 236 -0.49 -10.90 -5.44
N PRO A 237 -1.07 -10.31 -6.50
CA PRO A 237 -2.50 -10.32 -6.73
C PRO A 237 -3.08 -11.74 -6.87
N GLU A 238 -2.35 -12.64 -7.52
CA GLU A 238 -2.78 -14.01 -7.74
C GLU A 238 -1.70 -15.02 -7.38
N THR A 239 -2.14 -16.15 -6.82
CA THR A 239 -1.29 -17.32 -6.61
C THR A 239 -2.10 -18.59 -6.77
N ALA A 240 -1.49 -19.59 -7.40
CA ALA A 240 -2.13 -20.84 -7.72
C ALA A 240 -1.20 -22.01 -7.47
N VAL A 241 -1.77 -23.14 -7.06
CA VAL A 241 -1.07 -24.42 -6.99
C VAL A 241 -1.86 -25.41 -7.83
N GLY A 242 -1.14 -26.12 -8.70
CA GLY A 242 -1.68 -27.12 -9.62
C GLY A 242 -0.73 -28.30 -9.79
N HIS A 243 -1.04 -29.18 -10.72
CA HIS A 243 -0.30 -30.43 -10.97
C HIS A 243 -0.25 -30.70 -12.47
N GLY A 244 0.58 -31.67 -12.87
CA GLY A 244 0.76 -32.04 -14.28
C GLY A 244 1.76 -31.16 -15.04
N PRO A 245 1.97 -31.46 -16.33
CA PRO A 245 3.00 -30.81 -17.15
C PRO A 245 2.73 -29.32 -17.33
N LEU A 246 3.80 -28.54 -17.50
CA LEU A 246 3.71 -27.13 -17.83
C LEU A 246 3.15 -26.98 -19.25
N ASN A 247 2.02 -26.32 -19.39
CA ASN A 247 1.47 -25.95 -20.70
C ASN A 247 2.06 -24.58 -21.11
N PRO A 248 2.70 -24.43 -22.29
CA PRO A 248 3.26 -23.16 -22.74
C PRO A 248 2.23 -22.02 -22.89
N MET A 249 0.95 -22.36 -23.06
CA MET A 249 -0.15 -21.38 -23.15
C MET A 249 -0.75 -21.02 -21.78
N GLU A 250 -0.24 -21.62 -20.71
CA GLU A 250 -0.74 -21.42 -19.35
C GLU A 250 0.19 -20.48 -18.57
N CYS A 251 -0.36 -19.36 -18.09
CA CYS A 251 0.37 -18.42 -17.25
C CYS A 251 0.51 -18.89 -15.80
N LEU A 252 -0.62 -19.25 -15.17
CA LEU A 252 -0.66 -19.78 -13.82
C LEU A 252 -1.22 -21.21 -13.84
N PRO A 253 -0.71 -22.12 -13.00
CA PRO A 253 -1.25 -23.47 -12.89
C PRO A 253 -2.74 -23.45 -12.50
N PRO A 254 -3.52 -24.50 -12.81
CA PRO A 254 -4.95 -24.48 -12.53
C PRO A 254 -5.14 -24.55 -11.02
N SER A 255 -5.66 -23.45 -10.45
CA SER A 255 -5.72 -23.24 -9.01
C SER A 255 -6.63 -24.29 -8.35
N LYS A 256 -6.06 -25.12 -7.49
CA LYS A 256 -6.82 -26.07 -6.66
C LYS A 256 -6.63 -25.76 -5.18
N HIS A 257 -7.72 -25.82 -4.42
CA HIS A 257 -7.70 -25.72 -2.96
C HIS A 257 -7.56 -27.09 -2.30
N VAL A 258 -8.03 -28.13 -2.98
CA VAL A 258 -7.99 -29.51 -2.52
C VAL A 258 -7.43 -30.37 -3.65
N MET A 259 -6.48 -31.22 -3.31
CA MET A 259 -5.87 -32.19 -4.23
C MET A 259 -6.00 -33.59 -3.64
N ARG A 260 -6.03 -34.60 -4.52
CA ARG A 260 -5.97 -35.99 -4.08
C ARG A 260 -4.53 -36.46 -4.11
N ALA A 261 -4.18 -37.42 -3.25
CA ALA A 261 -2.82 -37.95 -3.17
C ALA A 261 -2.28 -38.51 -4.51
N HIS A 262 -3.16 -38.94 -5.43
CA HIS A 262 -2.75 -39.40 -6.77
C HIS A 262 -2.51 -38.27 -7.78
N GLN A 263 -2.81 -37.01 -7.43
CA GLN A 263 -2.68 -35.83 -8.30
C GLN A 263 -1.48 -34.96 -7.91
N LEU A 264 -0.49 -35.53 -7.23
CA LEU A 264 0.69 -34.78 -6.74
C LEU A 264 1.86 -34.82 -7.71
N GLU A 265 1.77 -35.62 -8.77
CA GLU A 265 2.79 -35.67 -9.79
C GLU A 265 2.85 -34.34 -10.55
N GLY A 266 4.07 -33.80 -10.69
CA GLY A 266 4.27 -32.51 -11.33
C GLY A 266 3.63 -31.36 -10.57
N LEU A 267 3.63 -31.38 -9.24
CA LEU A 267 3.10 -30.30 -8.42
C LEU A 267 3.82 -28.97 -8.74
N ARG A 268 3.05 -27.95 -9.09
CA ARG A 268 3.54 -26.62 -9.51
C ARG A 268 2.93 -25.53 -8.66
N CYS A 269 3.73 -24.54 -8.32
CA CYS A 269 3.29 -23.32 -7.64
C CYS A 269 3.56 -22.13 -8.53
N GLY A 270 2.52 -21.34 -8.79
CA GLY A 270 2.57 -20.10 -9.52
C GLY A 270 2.28 -18.91 -8.62
N SER A 271 3.07 -17.86 -8.74
CA SER A 271 2.81 -16.55 -8.14
C SER A 271 2.87 -15.48 -9.21
N MET A 272 1.79 -14.71 -9.35
CA MET A 272 1.75 -13.52 -10.18
C MET A 272 2.12 -12.33 -9.32
N LEU A 273 3.17 -11.62 -9.70
CA LEU A 273 3.73 -10.49 -8.97
C LEU A 273 3.53 -9.21 -9.76
N ARG A 274 3.18 -8.15 -9.04
CA ARG A 274 3.04 -6.80 -9.58
C ARG A 274 3.83 -5.84 -8.70
N GLU A 275 4.72 -5.09 -9.31
CA GLU A 275 5.44 -4.00 -8.66
C GLU A 275 5.34 -2.75 -9.53
N PRO A 276 4.93 -1.59 -8.97
CA PRO A 276 5.06 -0.31 -9.67
C PRO A 276 6.50 -0.10 -10.15
N GLY A 277 6.70 0.40 -11.38
CA GLY A 277 8.04 0.58 -11.93
C GLY A 277 8.76 -0.72 -12.34
N GLY A 278 8.07 -1.86 -12.34
CA GLY A 278 8.59 -3.16 -12.78
C GLY A 278 9.28 -3.94 -11.66
N LEU A 279 9.20 -5.27 -11.74
CA LEU A 279 9.80 -6.16 -10.77
C LEU A 279 11.33 -6.18 -10.91
N LYS A 280 12.04 -5.86 -9.82
CA LYS A 280 13.52 -5.78 -9.81
C LYS A 280 14.18 -6.87 -8.97
N GLU A 281 13.39 -7.59 -8.15
CA GLU A 281 13.89 -8.59 -7.22
C GLU A 281 13.40 -9.99 -7.59
N ARG A 282 14.28 -10.99 -7.39
CA ARG A 282 13.92 -12.40 -7.55
C ARG A 282 13.20 -12.92 -6.31
N VAL A 283 12.29 -13.85 -6.53
CA VAL A 283 11.54 -14.53 -5.48
C VAL A 283 11.95 -15.99 -5.34
N VAL A 284 11.51 -16.61 -4.26
CA VAL A 284 11.77 -17.99 -3.92
C VAL A 284 10.47 -18.64 -3.47
N HIS A 285 10.18 -19.84 -3.96
CA HIS A 285 9.04 -20.65 -3.52
C HIS A 285 9.48 -21.65 -2.46
N ALA A 286 8.98 -21.48 -1.23
CA ALA A 286 9.15 -22.40 -0.13
C ALA A 286 7.93 -23.32 0.00
N TRP A 287 8.15 -24.61 -0.19
CA TRP A 287 7.15 -25.65 -0.03
C TRP A 287 7.14 -26.16 1.40
N THR A 288 5.96 -26.12 2.02
CA THR A 288 5.77 -26.54 3.40
C THR A 288 4.66 -27.58 3.50
N PHE A 289 4.87 -28.56 4.38
CA PHE A 289 3.92 -29.60 4.69
C PHE A 289 3.78 -29.70 6.21
N GLU A 290 2.54 -29.61 6.72
CA GLU A 290 2.25 -29.60 8.16
C GLU A 290 3.12 -28.60 8.96
N GLY A 291 3.45 -27.46 8.34
CA GLY A 291 4.27 -26.42 8.94
C GLY A 291 5.79 -26.60 8.80
N HIS A 292 6.26 -27.72 8.25
CA HIS A 292 7.69 -27.98 8.02
C HIS A 292 8.08 -27.67 6.57
N GLU A 293 9.15 -26.89 6.38
CA GLU A 293 9.71 -26.61 5.05
C GLU A 293 10.39 -27.86 4.49
N LEU A 294 9.89 -28.34 3.34
CA LEU A 294 10.41 -29.52 2.65
C LEU A 294 11.38 -29.14 1.53
N ALA A 295 11.11 -28.03 0.85
CA ALA A 295 11.89 -27.60 -0.30
C ALA A 295 11.82 -26.09 -0.48
N ARG A 296 12.87 -25.54 -1.08
CA ARG A 296 13.00 -24.13 -1.41
C ARG A 296 13.59 -24.03 -2.80
N GLU A 297 12.81 -23.50 -3.73
CA GLU A 297 13.15 -23.49 -5.16
C GLU A 297 13.10 -22.07 -5.70
N GLU A 298 14.08 -21.74 -6.54
CA GLU A 298 14.04 -20.51 -7.34
C GLU A 298 13.09 -20.75 -8.53
N PRO A 299 11.93 -20.08 -8.58
CA PRO A 299 10.98 -20.25 -9.66
C PRO A 299 11.53 -19.64 -10.94
N ARG A 300 11.06 -20.19 -12.06
CA ARG A 300 11.32 -19.63 -13.39
C ARG A 300 10.27 -18.58 -13.72
N GLU A 301 10.72 -17.49 -14.32
CA GLU A 301 9.85 -16.48 -14.90
C GLU A 301 9.18 -17.02 -16.19
N ILE A 302 7.86 -16.88 -16.27
CA ILE A 302 7.04 -17.25 -17.42
C ILE A 302 6.55 -15.95 -18.09
N PRO A 303 6.85 -15.74 -19.38
CA PRO A 303 6.34 -14.58 -20.10
C PRO A 303 4.82 -14.72 -20.28
N CYS A 304 4.09 -13.73 -19.81
CA CYS A 304 2.64 -13.66 -19.85
C CYS A 304 2.20 -12.29 -20.39
N ASP A 305 1.04 -12.25 -21.04
CA ASP A 305 0.48 -11.00 -21.51
C ASP A 305 0.05 -10.13 -20.32
N GLY A 306 0.63 -8.94 -20.21
CA GLY A 306 0.34 -7.99 -19.15
C GLY A 306 1.60 -7.34 -18.57
N GLU A 307 1.40 -6.48 -17.58
CA GLU A 307 2.50 -5.84 -16.82
C GLU A 307 2.94 -6.69 -15.61
N ASP A 308 2.28 -7.82 -15.38
CA ASP A 308 2.54 -8.72 -14.26
C ASP A 308 3.58 -9.77 -14.62
N VAL A 309 4.45 -10.08 -13.66
CA VAL A 309 5.50 -11.09 -13.83
C VAL A 309 5.06 -12.36 -13.14
N VAL A 310 5.01 -13.46 -13.87
CA VAL A 310 4.58 -14.76 -13.33
C VAL A 310 5.77 -15.66 -13.06
N PHE A 311 5.87 -16.15 -11.83
CA PHE A 311 6.89 -17.09 -11.39
C PHE A 311 6.28 -18.45 -11.15
N VAL A 312 6.88 -19.49 -11.75
CA VAL A 312 6.44 -20.87 -11.57
C VAL A 312 7.61 -21.73 -11.10
N SER A 313 7.40 -22.48 -10.02
CA SER A 313 8.30 -23.56 -9.60
C SER A 313 7.59 -24.90 -9.55
N GLN A 314 8.36 -25.97 -9.70
CA GLN A 314 7.89 -27.34 -9.52
C GLN A 314 8.43 -27.89 -8.20
N PHE A 315 7.63 -28.70 -7.51
CA PHE A 315 8.09 -29.40 -6.32
C PHE A 315 9.19 -30.41 -6.68
N PRO A 316 10.31 -30.48 -5.92
CA PRO A 316 11.43 -31.34 -6.27
C PRO A 316 11.11 -32.82 -6.27
N ILE A 317 11.59 -33.51 -7.31
CA ILE A 317 11.51 -34.96 -7.42
C ILE A 317 12.31 -35.60 -6.27
N GLY A 318 11.71 -36.57 -5.58
CA GLY A 318 12.36 -37.31 -4.50
C GLY A 318 12.23 -36.68 -3.10
N LYS A 319 11.68 -35.47 -2.96
CA LYS A 319 11.39 -34.84 -1.65
C LYS A 319 9.96 -35.05 -1.16
N MET A 320 9.17 -35.86 -1.87
CA MET A 320 7.76 -36.12 -1.53
C MET A 320 7.70 -36.99 -0.26
N PRO A 321 6.94 -36.59 0.77
CA PRO A 321 6.79 -37.40 1.98
C PRO A 321 6.05 -38.71 1.69
N SER A 322 6.37 -39.77 2.43
CA SER A 322 5.75 -41.09 2.25
C SER A 322 4.22 -41.08 2.43
N ASN A 323 3.71 -40.19 3.30
CA ASN A 323 2.28 -39.90 3.39
C ASN A 323 2.04 -38.40 3.13
N PRO A 324 1.62 -38.01 1.91
CA PRO A 324 1.43 -36.60 1.56
C PRO A 324 0.06 -36.04 1.96
N THR A 325 -0.76 -36.81 2.68
CA THR A 325 -2.09 -36.37 3.13
C THR A 325 -1.94 -35.33 4.25
N GLY A 326 -2.55 -34.15 4.09
CA GLY A 326 -2.47 -33.10 5.10
C GLY A 326 -2.50 -31.68 4.52
N LYS A 327 -2.08 -30.72 5.33
CA LYS A 327 -2.00 -29.30 4.97
C LYS A 327 -0.69 -28.99 4.28
N TRP A 328 -0.80 -28.40 3.11
CA TRP A 328 0.33 -27.92 2.34
C TRP A 328 0.25 -26.42 2.15
N SER A 329 1.41 -25.78 2.02
CA SER A 329 1.45 -24.45 1.46
C SER A 329 2.69 -24.18 0.62
N CYS A 330 2.50 -23.45 -0.47
CA CYS A 330 3.57 -22.81 -1.20
C CYS A 330 3.63 -21.36 -0.75
N THR A 331 4.76 -20.97 -0.17
CA THR A 331 4.99 -19.60 0.29
C THR A 331 6.00 -18.92 -0.62
N THR A 332 5.67 -17.74 -1.11
CA THR A 332 6.58 -16.91 -1.91
C THR A 332 7.29 -15.93 -0.99
N TYR A 333 8.61 -16.00 -0.98
CA TYR A 333 9.50 -15.07 -0.28
C TYR A 333 10.31 -14.26 -1.28
N THR A 334 10.70 -13.05 -0.90
CA THR A 334 11.80 -12.37 -1.58
C THR A 334 13.12 -13.09 -1.29
N LEU A 335 14.13 -12.90 -2.11
CA LEU A 335 15.47 -13.46 -1.84
C LEU A 335 16.01 -12.97 -0.48
N GLY A 336 15.67 -11.74 -0.10
CA GLY A 336 15.97 -11.16 1.21
C GLY A 336 15.20 -11.75 2.41
N GLY A 337 14.28 -12.69 2.18
CA GLY A 337 13.53 -13.39 3.22
C GLY A 337 12.30 -12.65 3.74
N GLN A 338 11.78 -11.65 2.99
CA GLN A 338 10.49 -11.04 3.30
C GLN A 338 9.35 -11.88 2.71
N LEU A 339 8.24 -11.97 3.44
CA LEU A 339 7.07 -12.70 2.98
C LEU A 339 6.31 -11.87 1.94
N VAL A 340 6.12 -12.42 0.74
CA VAL A 340 5.30 -11.81 -0.32
C VAL A 340 3.88 -12.37 -0.26
N GLY A 341 3.74 -13.69 -0.11
CA GLY A 341 2.44 -14.33 -0.21
C GLY A 341 2.44 -15.82 0.11
N VAL A 342 1.26 -16.38 0.40
CA VAL A 342 1.10 -17.79 0.75
C VAL A 342 -0.11 -18.38 0.02
N ARG A 343 0.09 -19.51 -0.66
CA ARG A 343 -0.98 -20.36 -1.20
C ARG A 343 -1.08 -21.66 -0.42
N LYS A 344 -2.21 -21.84 0.27
CA LYS A 344 -2.53 -23.05 1.03
C LYS A 344 -3.40 -24.00 0.21
N PHE A 345 -3.18 -25.28 0.37
CA PHE A 345 -4.04 -26.33 -0.19
C PHE A 345 -4.00 -27.57 0.72
N ALA A 346 -5.04 -28.40 0.65
CA ALA A 346 -5.12 -29.65 1.39
C ALA A 346 -4.97 -30.83 0.44
N VAL A 347 -4.25 -31.85 0.86
CA VAL A 347 -4.16 -33.12 0.15
C VAL A 347 -4.96 -34.16 0.91
N LEU A 348 -5.97 -34.72 0.26
CA LEU A 348 -6.82 -35.77 0.83
C LEU A 348 -6.37 -37.15 0.34
N LYS A 349 -6.51 -38.14 1.23
CA LYS A 349 -6.39 -39.54 0.86
C LYS A 349 -7.52 -39.88 -0.12
N LYS A 350 -7.26 -40.83 -1.02
CA LYS A 350 -8.28 -41.30 -1.97
C LYS A 350 -9.49 -41.80 -1.15
N ASP A 351 -10.63 -41.20 -1.45
CA ASP A 351 -11.99 -41.45 -0.94
C ASP A 351 -12.35 -40.89 0.44
N GLY A 352 -13.10 -39.78 0.39
CA GLY A 352 -13.88 -39.23 1.47
C GLY A 352 -14.85 -38.21 0.88
N SER A 353 -16.08 -38.64 0.59
CA SER A 353 -17.19 -37.77 0.20
C SER A 353 -17.31 -36.67 1.27
N THR A 354 -16.94 -35.45 0.91
CA THR A 354 -17.36 -34.26 1.63
C THR A 354 -18.03 -33.39 0.59
N SER A 355 -19.35 -33.30 0.71
CA SER A 355 -20.19 -32.32 0.05
C SER A 355 -19.49 -30.97 0.07
N ASP A 356 -19.33 -30.35 -1.11
CA ASP A 356 -18.96 -28.95 -1.21
C ASP A 356 -19.82 -28.14 -0.22
N PRO A 357 -19.25 -27.24 0.59
CA PRO A 357 -20.06 -26.23 1.23
C PRO A 357 -20.70 -25.43 0.09
N ALA A 358 -22.03 -25.48 0.01
CA ALA A 358 -22.78 -24.68 -0.94
C ALA A 358 -22.28 -23.23 -0.92
N PRO A 359 -22.13 -22.57 -2.08
CA PRO A 359 -21.75 -21.17 -2.11
C PRO A 359 -22.78 -20.39 -1.28
N ALA A 360 -22.29 -19.61 -0.32
CA ALA A 360 -23.12 -18.75 0.50
C ALA A 360 -23.95 -17.83 -0.41
N SER A 361 -25.24 -18.13 -0.53
CA SER A 361 -26.21 -17.22 -1.13
C SER A 361 -26.27 -15.97 -0.26
N SER A 362 -25.74 -14.87 -0.78
CA SER A 362 -25.94 -13.54 -0.23
C SER A 362 -27.44 -13.26 -0.14
N GLY A 363 -27.93 -13.16 1.09
CA GLY A 363 -29.24 -12.58 1.35
C GLY A 363 -29.24 -11.11 0.93
N SER A 364 -30.17 -10.74 0.06
CA SER A 364 -30.63 -9.37 -0.08
C SER A 364 -32.12 -9.39 -0.43
N GLY A 365 -32.91 -8.58 0.27
CA GLY A 365 -34.20 -8.10 -0.22
C GLY A 365 -35.45 -8.61 0.48
N SER A 366 -35.66 -8.19 1.73
CA SER A 366 -37.00 -7.89 2.23
C SER A 366 -37.65 -6.78 1.39
N GLY A 367 -38.87 -6.98 0.91
CA GLY A 367 -39.66 -5.94 0.25
C GLY A 367 -41.07 -6.43 -0.05
N ALA A 368 -41.98 -6.17 0.89
CA ALA A 368 -43.41 -6.45 0.76
C ALA A 368 -44.12 -5.41 -0.13
N GLY A 369 -45.14 -5.86 -0.87
CA GLY A 369 -46.37 -5.13 -1.14
C GLY A 369 -46.46 -4.34 -2.45
N SER A 370 -47.28 -4.80 -3.39
CA SER A 370 -48.62 -4.25 -3.63
C SER A 370 -49.28 -4.82 -4.88
N ASP A 371 -50.53 -5.26 -4.70
CA ASP A 371 -51.50 -5.59 -5.72
C ASP A 371 -51.75 -4.41 -6.68
N SER A 372 -51.92 -4.68 -7.97
CA SER A 372 -52.95 -4.04 -8.80
C SER A 372 -53.23 -4.88 -10.05
N ALA A 373 -54.47 -5.34 -10.16
CA ALA A 373 -55.06 -5.94 -11.35
C ALA A 373 -55.20 -4.94 -12.51
N ARG A 374 -55.10 -5.39 -13.77
CA ARG A 374 -56.16 -5.32 -14.82
C ARG A 374 -55.69 -5.66 -16.25
N ASN A 375 -56.53 -6.46 -16.90
CA ASN A 375 -56.98 -6.47 -18.30
C ASN A 375 -56.04 -6.66 -19.51
N ASP A 376 -56.28 -7.78 -20.20
CA ASP A 376 -56.89 -7.90 -21.53
C ASP A 376 -56.50 -6.93 -22.67
N ASN A 377 -55.79 -7.48 -23.68
CA ASN A 377 -56.16 -7.51 -25.11
C ASN A 377 -55.01 -8.17 -25.90
N ALA A 378 -55.19 -9.31 -26.56
CA ALA A 378 -55.87 -9.56 -27.84
C ALA A 378 -55.05 -9.18 -29.10
N ARG A 379 -54.93 -10.18 -30.00
CA ARG A 379 -54.52 -10.15 -31.43
C ARG A 379 -53.01 -9.95 -31.69
N GLY A 380 -52.34 -10.69 -32.58
CA GLY A 380 -52.75 -11.66 -33.60
C GLY A 380 -51.64 -11.76 -34.67
N SER A 381 -51.64 -12.85 -35.45
CA SER A 381 -50.86 -13.12 -36.69
C SER A 381 -49.32 -13.17 -36.57
N GLY A 382 -48.56 -14.01 -37.24
CA GLY A 382 -48.78 -14.90 -38.39
C GLY A 382 -47.46 -15.00 -39.20
N SER A 383 -47.25 -16.14 -39.88
CA SER A 383 -46.12 -16.53 -40.77
C SER A 383 -44.82 -16.96 -40.06
N ALA A 384 -44.32 -18.19 -40.14
CA ALA A 384 -44.10 -19.12 -41.27
C ALA A 384 -43.08 -18.58 -42.31
N GLY A 385 -41.89 -19.17 -42.30
CA GLY A 385 -40.80 -18.87 -43.23
C GLY A 385 -39.68 -19.91 -43.10
N SER A 386 -39.97 -21.13 -43.57
CA SER A 386 -39.02 -22.20 -43.87
C SER A 386 -38.00 -21.79 -44.93
N GLY A 387 -36.74 -22.19 -44.77
CA GLY A 387 -35.71 -22.06 -45.81
C GLY A 387 -34.49 -22.91 -45.47
N ALA A 388 -34.55 -24.19 -45.81
CA ALA A 388 -33.40 -25.08 -45.89
C ALA A 388 -32.57 -24.74 -47.15
N GLY A 389 -31.25 -24.80 -47.05
CA GLY A 389 -30.33 -24.55 -48.16
C GLY A 389 -28.93 -25.06 -47.85
N SER A 390 -28.66 -26.27 -48.30
CA SER A 390 -27.38 -26.99 -48.29
C SER A 390 -26.26 -26.29 -49.05
N GLY A 391 -25.00 -26.57 -48.67
CA GLY A 391 -23.99 -26.96 -49.66
C GLY A 391 -22.65 -26.24 -49.67
N SER A 392 -21.62 -27.04 -49.34
CA SER A 392 -20.38 -27.19 -50.11
C SER A 392 -19.19 -26.24 -49.90
N SER A 393 -18.13 -26.85 -49.34
CA SER A 393 -16.72 -26.85 -49.81
C SER A 393 -16.00 -25.52 -50.08
N ARG A 394 -14.98 -25.23 -49.26
CA ARG A 394 -13.56 -25.38 -49.60
C ARG A 394 -12.69 -25.35 -48.35
#